data_AF-A0A7D5JEN9-F1
#
_entry.id   AF-A0A7D5JEN9-F1
#
_cell.length_a   1.000
_cell.length_b   1.000
_cell.length_c   1.000
_cell.angle_alpha   90.00
_cell.angle_beta   90.00
_cell.angle_gamma   90.00
#
_symmetry.space_group_name_H-M   'P 1'
#
loop_
_entity.id
_entity.type
_entity.pdbx_description
1 polymer ?
#
loop_
_entity_poly.entity_id
_entity_poly.type
_entity_poly.pdbx_seq_one_letter_code
_entity_poly.pdbx_strand_id
1 'polypeptide(L)'
;MPFRSKQTLDAWIEEFHRFGYSLAVKVIPQDGSLGRDTGLVAITMMNAQTVTYIEPDVPGGNKWRITFEPRESELLLDAGGALRLSTELAMVSALCTFLETKSNAFAGDDPAAPPGDLATV
;
A
#
# COMPACT_ATOMS: atom_id res chain seq x y z
N MET A 1 5.83 -7.20 18.08
CA MET A 1 6.37 -6.91 16.72
C MET A 1 5.67 -5.64 16.27
N PRO A 2 6.40 -4.62 15.82
CA PRO A 2 5.81 -3.34 15.46
C PRO A 2 4.88 -3.56 14.28
N PHE A 3 3.61 -3.28 14.50
CA PHE A 3 2.58 -3.33 13.48
C PHE A 3 2.31 -1.91 13.00
N ARG A 4 1.77 -1.73 11.80
CA ARG A 4 1.38 -0.39 11.32
C ARG A 4 -0.13 -0.36 11.17
N SER A 5 -0.78 0.46 11.99
CA SER A 5 -2.19 0.76 11.89
C SER A 5 -2.49 1.45 10.56
N LYS A 6 -3.76 1.39 10.15
CA LYS A 6 -4.25 2.15 9.02
C LYS A 6 -3.91 3.64 9.14
N GLN A 7 -4.03 4.20 10.35
CA GLN A 7 -3.73 5.61 10.61
C GLN A 7 -2.26 5.96 10.30
N THR A 8 -1.32 5.12 10.73
CA THR A 8 0.11 5.30 10.43
C THR A 8 0.37 5.29 8.93
N LEU A 9 -0.27 4.37 8.19
CA LEU A 9 -0.09 4.25 6.75
C LEU A 9 -0.74 5.39 5.98
N ASP A 10 -1.92 5.83 6.38
CA ASP A 10 -2.59 6.99 5.80
C ASP A 10 -1.69 8.24 5.95
N ALA A 11 -1.11 8.46 7.13
CA ALA A 11 -0.19 9.58 7.37
C ALA A 11 1.08 9.50 6.50
N TRP A 12 1.62 8.30 6.29
CA TRP A 12 2.78 8.09 5.42
C TRP A 12 2.44 8.34 3.95
N ILE A 13 1.25 7.95 3.50
CA ILE A 13 0.80 8.20 2.12
C ILE A 13 0.54 9.69 1.89
N GLU A 14 -0.03 10.40 2.87
CA GLU A 14 -0.15 11.86 2.81
C GLU A 14 1.21 12.55 2.72
N GLU A 15 2.22 12.06 3.45
CA GLU A 15 3.60 12.50 3.29
C GLU A 15 4.14 12.22 1.87
N PHE A 16 3.90 11.03 1.34
CA PHE A 16 4.33 10.67 0.00
C PHE A 16 3.72 11.57 -1.09
N HIS A 17 2.42 11.90 -0.97
CA HIS A 17 1.75 12.80 -1.90
C HIS A 17 2.34 14.21 -1.93
N ARG A 18 2.96 14.68 -0.82
CA ARG A 18 3.63 15.98 -0.78
C ARG A 18 4.88 16.05 -1.67
N PHE A 19 5.44 14.92 -2.10
CA PHE A 19 6.52 14.89 -3.08
C PHE A 19 6.05 15.17 -4.53
N GLY A 20 4.74 15.32 -4.77
CA GLY A 20 4.19 15.68 -6.07
C GLY A 20 3.89 14.49 -6.99
N TYR A 21 3.94 13.25 -6.46
CA TYR A 21 3.55 12.06 -7.21
C TYR A 21 2.02 11.98 -7.38
N SER A 22 1.56 11.86 -8.62
CA SER A 22 0.15 11.66 -8.94
C SER A 22 -0.19 10.17 -9.01
N LEU A 23 -0.25 9.51 -7.86
CA LEU A 23 -0.76 8.14 -7.74
C LEU A 23 -2.08 8.16 -6.97
N ALA A 24 -3.07 7.41 -7.46
CA ALA A 24 -4.30 7.16 -6.72
C ALA A 24 -4.04 6.01 -5.73
N VAL A 25 -3.71 6.36 -4.49
CA VAL A 25 -3.36 5.42 -3.41
C VAL A 25 -4.47 5.37 -2.36
N LYS A 26 -4.84 4.17 -1.91
CA LYS A 26 -5.80 3.94 -0.83
C LYS A 26 -5.30 2.88 0.12
N VAL A 27 -5.33 3.14 1.43
CA VAL A 27 -5.10 2.11 2.45
C VAL A 27 -6.39 1.34 2.69
N ILE A 28 -6.35 0.04 2.46
CA ILE A 28 -7.44 -0.90 2.73
C ILE A 28 -7.15 -1.56 4.09
N PRO A 29 -8.06 -1.46 5.07
CA PRO A 29 -7.96 -2.27 6.28
C PRO A 29 -8.18 -3.73 5.89
N GLN A 30 -7.24 -4.60 6.24
CA GLN A 30 -7.43 -6.04 6.13
C GLN A 30 -7.90 -6.54 7.49
N ASP A 31 -9.16 -6.97 7.56
CA ASP A 31 -9.68 -7.76 8.67
C ASP A 31 -9.05 -9.16 8.59
N GLY A 32 -7.80 -9.28 9.02
CA GLY A 32 -7.25 -10.59 9.32
C GLY A 32 -8.14 -11.28 10.36
N SER A 33 -8.30 -12.60 10.28
CA SER A 33 -9.12 -13.44 11.20
C SER A 33 -8.77 -13.34 12.69
N LEU A 34 -7.89 -12.42 13.06
CA LEU A 34 -7.41 -12.12 14.41
C LEU A 34 -7.49 -10.62 14.77
N GLY A 35 -8.22 -9.80 14.00
CA GLY A 35 -8.42 -8.37 14.32
C GLY A 35 -7.15 -7.53 14.23
N ARG A 36 -6.24 -7.87 13.30
CA ARG A 36 -4.94 -7.21 13.14
C ARG A 36 -4.90 -6.53 11.77
N ASP A 37 -5.00 -5.21 11.75
CA ASP A 37 -4.96 -4.28 10.60
C ASP A 37 -3.72 -4.48 9.68
N THR A 38 -3.63 -5.56 8.90
CA THR A 38 -2.47 -5.73 8.01
C THR A 38 -2.58 -4.70 6.90
N GLY A 39 -1.66 -3.74 6.92
CA GLY A 39 -1.62 -2.59 6.03
C GLY A 39 -1.51 -2.95 4.56
N LEU A 40 -2.65 -3.09 3.88
CA LEU A 40 -2.71 -3.24 2.45
C LEU A 40 -2.83 -1.86 1.80
N VAL A 41 -1.88 -1.50 0.96
CA VAL A 41 -1.92 -0.26 0.18
C VAL A 41 -2.33 -0.62 -1.25
N ALA A 42 -3.53 -0.23 -1.65
CA ALA A 42 -4.02 -0.40 -3.00
C ALA A 42 -3.73 0.84 -3.85
N ILE A 43 -3.29 0.61 -5.07
CA ILE A 43 -2.91 1.64 -6.04
C ILE A 43 -3.69 1.37 -7.32
N THR A 44 -4.41 2.39 -7.78
CA THR A 44 -5.05 2.36 -9.09
C THR A 44 -4.11 2.95 -10.12
N MET A 45 -3.57 2.09 -10.98
CA MET A 45 -2.73 2.51 -12.11
C MET A 45 -3.63 2.82 -13.32
N MET A 46 -3.65 4.08 -13.76
CA MET A 46 -4.58 4.55 -14.80
C MET A 46 -4.23 3.99 -16.17
N ASN A 47 -2.94 3.90 -16.51
CA ASN A 47 -2.50 3.38 -17.82
C ASN A 47 -2.41 1.86 -17.83
N ALA A 48 -2.26 1.25 -16.65
CA ALA A 48 -2.17 -0.18 -16.51
C ALA A 48 -3.54 -0.88 -16.43
N GLN A 49 -4.62 -0.15 -16.13
CA GLN A 49 -5.97 -0.70 -15.94
C GLN A 49 -6.00 -1.93 -15.02
N THR A 50 -5.14 -1.95 -14.00
CA THR A 50 -5.06 -3.03 -13.02
C THR A 50 -4.87 -2.43 -11.63
N VAL A 51 -5.35 -3.15 -10.63
CA VAL A 51 -5.10 -2.82 -9.23
C VAL A 51 -3.75 -3.40 -8.84
N THR A 52 -2.95 -2.57 -8.18
CA THR A 52 -1.65 -2.98 -7.64
C THR A 52 -1.69 -2.85 -6.14
N TYR A 53 -1.21 -3.87 -5.45
CA TYR A 53 -1.11 -3.88 -4.01
C TYR A 53 0.33 -3.76 -3.56
N ILE A 54 0.53 -3.03 -2.47
CA ILE A 54 1.78 -2.99 -1.72
C ILE A 54 1.47 -3.38 -0.28
N GLU A 55 2.13 -4.43 0.20
CA GLU A 55 1.95 -4.96 1.55
C GLU A 55 3.28 -5.48 2.13
N PRO A 56 3.41 -5.57 3.46
CA PRO A 56 4.55 -6.23 4.10
C PRO A 56 4.69 -7.69 3.66
N ASP A 57 5.92 -8.17 3.45
CA ASP A 57 6.19 -9.57 3.06
C ASP A 57 5.77 -10.60 4.12
N VAL A 58 5.79 -10.19 5.38
CA VAL A 58 5.24 -10.86 6.55
C VAL A 58 4.51 -9.84 7.42
N PRO A 59 3.51 -10.22 8.24
CA PRO A 59 2.85 -9.28 9.15
C PRO A 59 3.84 -8.54 10.06
N GLY A 60 3.86 -7.21 9.99
CA GLY A 60 4.82 -6.36 10.72
C GLY A 60 6.23 -6.32 10.12
N GLY A 61 6.49 -7.02 9.02
CA GLY A 61 7.76 -7.01 8.30
C GLY A 61 8.14 -5.62 7.77
N ASN A 62 9.45 -5.40 7.62
CA ASN A 62 9.96 -4.14 7.09
C ASN A 62 10.20 -4.17 5.58
N LYS A 63 10.20 -5.36 4.98
CA LYS A 63 10.24 -5.53 3.54
C LYS A 63 8.83 -5.51 3.01
N TRP A 64 8.66 -4.88 1.85
CA TRP A 64 7.36 -4.76 1.21
C TRP A 64 7.40 -5.41 -0.16
N ARG A 65 6.26 -5.96 -0.57
CA ARG A 65 6.09 -6.60 -1.87
C ARG A 65 5.05 -5.84 -2.67
N ILE A 66 5.32 -5.72 -3.97
CA ILE A 66 4.38 -5.23 -4.96
C ILE A 66 3.71 -6.44 -5.62
N THR A 67 2.39 -6.47 -5.64
CA THR A 67 1.58 -7.48 -6.32
C THR A 67 0.73 -6.80 -7.39
N PHE A 68 0.87 -7.26 -8.63
CA PHE A 68 0.01 -6.82 -9.74
C PHE A 68 -1.13 -7.82 -9.91
N GLU A 69 -2.38 -7.36 -9.84
CA GLU A 69 -3.50 -8.25 -10.13
C GLU A 69 -3.47 -8.70 -11.59
N PRO A 70 -3.85 -9.98 -11.85
CA PRO A 70 -4.02 -10.46 -13.20
C PRO A 70 -5.10 -9.63 -13.91
N ARG A 71 -4.85 -9.32 -15.18
CA ARG A 71 -5.84 -8.66 -16.03
C ARG A 71 -6.75 -9.69 -16.68
N GLU A 72 -8.02 -9.35 -16.86
CA GLU A 72 -8.97 -10.19 -17.61
C GLU A 72 -8.72 -10.16 -19.13
N SER A 73 -8.05 -9.12 -19.62
CA SER A 73 -7.77 -8.91 -21.05
C SER A 73 -6.35 -8.42 -21.30
N GLU A 74 -5.89 -8.57 -22.55
CA GLU A 74 -4.61 -8.06 -23.00
C GLU A 74 -4.55 -6.53 -22.90
N LEU A 75 -3.40 -6.01 -22.45
CA LEU A 75 -3.12 -4.58 -22.45
C LEU A 75 -2.36 -4.21 -23.72
N LEU A 76 -3.06 -3.64 -24.70
CA LEU A 76 -2.46 -3.14 -25.93
C LEU A 76 -2.09 -1.66 -25.77
N LEU A 77 -0.83 -1.31 -26.01
CA LEU A 77 -0.31 0.05 -25.87
C LEU A 77 0.53 0.43 -27.09
N ASP A 78 0.46 1.71 -27.47
CA ASP A 78 1.45 2.34 -28.33
C ASP A 78 2.69 2.78 -27.53
N ALA A 79 3.69 3.35 -28.20
CA ALA A 79 4.92 3.79 -27.55
C ALA A 79 4.67 4.82 -26.44
N GLY A 80 3.69 5.72 -26.62
CA GLY A 80 3.32 6.71 -25.61
C GLY A 80 2.66 6.07 -24.39
N GLY A 81 1.76 5.10 -24.60
CA GLY A 81 1.13 4.31 -23.55
C GLY A 81 2.13 3.49 -22.75
N ALA A 82 3.09 2.86 -23.42
CA ALA A 82 4.17 2.12 -22.77
C ALA A 82 5.03 3.03 -21.88
N LEU A 83 5.35 4.25 -22.32
CA LEU A 83 6.09 5.23 -21.53
C LEU A 83 5.30 5.74 -20.31
N ARG A 84 3.99 5.96 -20.45
CA ARG A 84 3.14 6.34 -19.31
C ARG A 84 3.06 5.21 -18.28
N LEU A 85 2.92 3.96 -18.74
CA LEU A 85 2.93 2.80 -17.87
C LEU A 85 4.28 2.65 -17.13
N SER A 86 5.41 2.84 -17.81
CA SER A 86 6.73 2.77 -17.15
C SER A 86 6.90 3.86 -16.08
N THR A 87 6.32 5.04 -16.30
CA THR A 87 6.29 6.12 -15.31
C THR A 87 5.44 5.73 -14.09
N GLU A 88 4.27 5.12 -14.30
CA GLU A 88 3.45 4.59 -13.19
C GLU A 88 4.20 3.52 -12.39
N LEU A 89 4.86 2.57 -13.07
CA LEU A 89 5.68 1.55 -12.41
C LEU A 89 6.84 2.15 -11.60
N ALA A 90 7.48 3.20 -12.10
CA ALA A 90 8.52 3.92 -11.37
C ALA A 90 7.96 4.57 -10.09
N MET A 91 6.76 5.16 -10.16
CA MET A 91 6.09 5.73 -8.98
C MET A 91 5.69 4.67 -7.96
N VAL A 92 5.16 3.51 -8.42
CA VAL A 92 4.84 2.36 -7.54
C VAL A 92 6.10 1.86 -6.83
N SER A 93 7.23 1.74 -7.56
CA SER A 93 8.51 1.37 -6.96
C SER A 93 8.97 2.39 -5.91
N ALA A 94 8.85 3.69 -6.21
CA ALA A 94 9.22 4.76 -5.27
C ALA A 94 8.38 4.70 -3.99
N LEU A 95 7.07 4.45 -4.10
CA LEU A 95 6.19 4.27 -2.95
C LEU A 95 6.59 3.04 -2.12
N CYS A 96 6.91 1.92 -2.77
CA CYS A 96 7.39 0.72 -2.07
C CYS A 96 8.66 1.00 -1.26
N THR A 97 9.66 1.63 -1.89
CA THR A 97 10.91 2.01 -1.21
C THR A 97 10.68 3.01 -0.07
N PHE A 98 9.77 3.96 -0.26
CA PHE A 98 9.39 4.90 0.79
C PHE A 98 8.78 4.17 1.99
N LEU A 99 7.84 3.25 1.76
CA LEU A 99 7.22 2.45 2.82
C LEU A 99 8.23 1.56 3.54
N GLU A 100 9.17 0.93 2.82
CA GLU A 100 10.29 0.18 3.43
C GLU A 100 11.17 1.09 4.31
N THR A 101 11.50 2.28 3.82
CA THR A 101 12.33 3.25 4.54
C THR A 101 11.65 3.71 5.83
N LYS A 102 10.36 4.05 5.75
CA LYS A 102 9.54 4.42 6.91
C LYS A 102 9.43 3.24 7.88
N SER A 103 9.18 2.03 7.37
CA SER A 103 9.11 0.82 8.19
C SER A 103 10.41 0.52 8.93
N ASN A 104 11.57 0.71 8.30
CA ASN A 104 12.88 0.51 8.93
C ASN A 104 13.19 1.58 9.99
N ALA A 105 12.72 2.81 9.80
CA ALA A 105 12.87 3.90 10.76
C ALA A 105 11.82 3.86 11.89
N PHE A 106 10.76 3.05 11.74
CA PHE A 106 9.66 2.98 12.69
C PHE A 106 10.06 2.19 13.94
N ALA A 107 10.32 2.92 15.02
CA ALA A 107 10.61 2.36 16.35
C ALA A 107 9.36 2.24 17.26
N GLY A 108 8.16 2.55 16.73
CA GLY A 108 6.94 2.63 17.52
C GLY A 108 6.27 1.28 17.80
N ASP A 109 5.68 1.15 18.99
CA ASP A 109 4.47 0.35 19.17
C ASP A 109 3.32 1.24 18.69
N ASP A 110 2.67 0.87 17.58
CA ASP A 110 1.41 1.51 17.19
C ASP A 110 0.40 1.27 18.33
N PRO A 111 -0.39 2.28 18.76
CA PRO A 111 -1.45 2.03 19.72
C PRO A 111 -2.31 0.88 19.21
N ALA A 112 -2.41 -0.18 20.01
CA ALA A 112 -3.28 -1.31 19.72
C ALA A 112 -4.67 -0.76 19.37
N ALA A 113 -5.26 -1.28 18.27
CA ALA A 113 -6.63 -0.98 17.90
C ALA A 113 -7.50 -1.00 19.16
N PRO A 114 -8.36 0.02 19.39
CA PRO A 114 -9.21 0.03 20.57
C PRO A 114 -9.98 -1.28 20.62
N PRO A 115 -10.09 -1.95 21.78
CA PRO A 115 -10.80 -3.22 21.88
C PRO A 115 -12.19 -3.03 21.30
N GLY A 116 -12.44 -3.74 20.19
CA GLY A 116 -13.73 -3.76 19.53
C GLY A 116 -14.80 -4.05 20.56
N ASP A 117 -15.81 -3.19 20.53
CA ASP A 117 -17.05 -3.26 21.29
C ASP A 117 -17.47 -4.72 21.47
N LEU A 118 -17.28 -5.26 22.68
CA LEU A 118 -17.94 -6.49 23.11
C LEU A 118 -19.43 -6.15 23.24
N ALA A 119 -20.09 -6.06 22.09
CA ALA A 119 -21.53 -6.00 22.00
C ALA A 119 -22.06 -7.27 22.68
N THR A 120 -22.61 -7.02 23.86
CA THR A 120 -23.39 -7.93 24.67
C THR A 120 -24.49 -8.54 23.80
N VAL A 121 -24.53 -9.88 23.74
CA VAL A 121 -25.74 -10.65 23.38
C VAL A 121 -25.95 -11.70 24.45
#